data_AF-A0A1Q4XEM6-F1
#
_entry.id   AF-A0A1Q4XEM6-F1
#
_cell.length_a   1.000
_cell.length_b   1.000
_cell.length_c   1.000
_cell.angle_alpha   90.00
_cell.angle_beta   90.00
_cell.angle_gamma   90.00
#
_symmetry.space_group_name_H-M   'P 1'
#
loop_
_entity.id
_entity.type
_entity.pdbx_description
1 polymer ?
#
loop_
_entity_poly.entity_id
_entity_poly.type
_entity_poly.pdbx_seq_one_letter_code
_entity_poly.pdbx_strand_id
1 'polypeptide(L)'
;MADKPGTGEPGATRDTDRSISELVSDATGNISRLVSLEIRLAKMEAKADAVRIGKGVAGFAIVGVLAHIFVILLSVTVAFALHEVFGLPAWACLGIVTLAYLLLIVAFGLFALINFRKREGLRRTALTTSRLTGILRGDIRPPRDAVDTDDSVRVSAPVMR
;
A
#
# COMPACT_ATOMS: atom_id res chain seq x y z
N MET A 1 32.25 66.77 28.60
CA MET A 1 33.33 65.76 28.52
C MET A 1 32.66 64.44 28.88
N ALA A 2 32.38 63.49 28.00
CA ALA A 2 32.83 63.22 26.64
C ALA A 2 31.74 62.45 25.87
N ASP A 3 31.79 62.60 24.55
CA ASP A 3 31.18 61.78 23.50
C ASP A 3 31.69 60.32 23.56
N LYS A 4 30.82 59.32 23.31
CA LYS A 4 30.99 58.41 22.16
C LYS A 4 29.92 57.32 22.01
N PRO A 5 29.60 56.93 20.75
CA PRO A 5 28.53 56.01 20.39
C PRO A 5 29.00 54.56 20.37
N GLY A 6 28.06 53.65 20.59
CA GLY A 6 28.24 52.22 20.37
C GLY A 6 27.04 51.64 19.67
N THR A 7 26.88 51.93 18.37
CA THR A 7 26.08 51.13 17.45
C THR A 7 26.71 49.75 17.34
N GLY A 8 26.36 48.86 18.25
CA GLY A 8 26.60 47.44 18.11
C GLY A 8 25.57 46.87 17.14
N GLU A 9 25.81 47.04 15.85
CA GLU A 9 25.15 46.20 14.84
C GLU A 9 25.42 44.73 15.20
N PRO A 10 24.41 43.85 15.20
CA PRO A 10 24.62 42.43 15.36
C PRO A 10 25.45 41.89 14.20
N GLY A 11 26.76 41.78 14.43
CA GLY A 11 27.56 40.66 13.94
C GLY A 11 27.56 40.42 12.44
N ALA A 12 27.91 41.42 11.63
CA ALA A 12 28.61 41.15 10.37
C ALA A 12 30.06 40.74 10.70
N THR A 13 30.23 39.52 11.23
CA THR A 13 31.56 38.94 11.44
C THR A 13 31.67 37.59 10.72
N ARG A 14 32.61 37.57 9.76
CA ARG A 14 33.33 36.41 9.20
C ARG A 14 32.65 35.63 8.08
N ASP A 15 32.70 36.18 6.87
CA ASP A 15 32.35 35.46 5.63
C ASP A 15 33.57 34.89 4.87
N THR A 16 34.81 35.08 5.36
CA THR A 16 36.01 34.70 4.60
C THR A 16 36.69 33.40 5.08
N ASP A 17 36.42 32.93 6.30
CA ASP A 17 37.11 31.76 6.89
C ASP A 17 36.16 30.62 7.32
N ARG A 18 34.95 30.52 6.74
CA ARG A 18 34.13 29.34 6.97
C ARG A 18 34.79 28.17 6.26
N SER A 19 35.37 27.25 7.04
CA SER A 19 36.10 26.11 6.49
C SER A 19 35.17 25.28 5.59
N ILE A 20 35.72 24.70 4.51
CA ILE A 20 34.95 23.82 3.61
C ILE A 20 34.27 22.67 4.39
N SER A 21 34.88 22.25 5.52
CA SER A 21 34.29 21.25 6.41
C SER A 21 32.98 21.72 7.06
N GLU A 22 32.88 23.01 7.38
CA GLU A 22 31.72 23.63 8.02
C GLU A 22 30.59 23.85 7.01
N LEU A 23 30.92 24.25 5.76
CA LEU A 23 29.95 24.35 4.66
C LEU A 23 29.34 22.99 4.27
N VAL A 24 30.17 21.94 4.22
CA VAL A 24 29.71 20.57 3.95
C VAL A 24 28.84 20.04 5.10
N SER A 25 29.22 20.33 6.34
CA SER A 25 28.41 19.98 7.53
C SER A 25 27.04 20.66 7.49
N ASP A 26 26.98 21.95 7.16
CA ASP A 26 25.72 22.70 7.06
C ASP A 26 24.85 22.22 5.89
N ALA A 27 25.45 21.95 4.73
CA ALA A 27 24.73 21.39 3.57
C ALA A 27 24.14 20.01 3.88
N THR A 28 24.90 19.15 4.58
CA THR A 28 24.44 17.81 5.00
C THR A 28 23.31 17.92 6.03
N GLY A 29 23.41 18.89 6.95
CA GLY A 29 22.34 19.22 7.91
C GLY A 29 21.05 19.67 7.21
N ASN A 30 21.15 20.50 6.17
CA ASN A 30 20.00 20.98 5.41
C ASN A 30 19.31 19.88 4.61
N ILE A 31 20.08 18.97 3.99
CA ILE A 31 19.52 17.79 3.31
C ILE A 31 18.81 16.88 4.32
N SER A 32 19.41 16.65 5.49
CA SER A 32 18.79 15.85 6.56
C SER A 32 17.46 16.46 7.04
N ARG A 33 17.37 17.79 7.10
CA ARG A 33 16.12 18.51 7.40
C ARG A 33 15.07 18.29 6.33
N LEU A 34 15.39 18.41 5.04
CA LEU A 34 14.46 18.17 3.94
C LEU A 34 13.92 16.74 3.96
N VAL A 35 14.79 15.74 4.13
CA VAL A 35 14.37 14.32 4.22
C VAL A 35 13.40 14.11 5.39
N SER A 36 13.70 14.69 6.56
CA SER A 36 12.81 14.57 7.72
C SER A 36 11.46 15.26 7.52
N LEU A 37 11.44 16.35 6.75
CA LEU A 37 10.21 17.07 6.39
C LEU A 37 9.37 16.25 5.41
N GLU A 38 9.99 15.66 4.39
CA GLU A 38 9.30 14.81 3.40
C GLU A 38 8.69 13.59 4.08
N ILE A 39 9.43 12.93 4.98
CA ILE A 39 8.89 11.82 5.79
C ILE A 39 7.73 12.30 6.67
N ARG A 40 7.84 13.48 7.27
CA ARG A 40 6.78 14.05 8.11
C ARG A 40 5.54 14.36 7.25
N LEU A 41 5.70 14.88 6.04
CA LEU A 41 4.63 15.15 5.10
C LEU A 41 3.96 13.86 4.64
N ALA A 42 4.74 12.88 4.17
CA ALA A 42 4.24 11.57 3.76
C ALA A 42 3.48 10.85 4.89
N LYS A 43 3.95 10.97 6.14
CA LYS A 43 3.25 10.42 7.30
C LYS A 43 1.92 11.15 7.56
N MET A 44 1.87 12.46 7.33
CA MET A 44 0.64 13.24 7.46
C MET A 44 -0.37 12.87 6.36
N GLU A 45 0.09 12.74 5.12
CA GLU A 45 -0.73 12.31 3.99
C GLU A 45 -1.24 10.88 4.19
N ALA A 46 -0.39 9.93 4.58
CA ALA A 46 -0.80 8.57 4.91
C ALA A 46 -1.86 8.52 6.02
N LYS A 47 -1.76 9.39 7.04
CA LYS A 47 -2.79 9.53 8.07
C LYS A 47 -4.09 10.13 7.51
N ALA A 48 -4.01 11.15 6.67
CA ALA A 48 -5.17 11.77 6.05
C ALA A 48 -5.90 10.76 5.15
N ASP A 49 -5.17 9.97 4.38
CA ASP A 49 -5.69 8.89 3.56
C ASP A 49 -6.34 7.79 4.40
N ALA A 50 -5.69 7.35 5.49
CA ALA A 50 -6.27 6.37 6.40
C ALA A 50 -7.60 6.86 7.00
N VAL A 51 -7.68 8.14 7.40
CA VAL A 51 -8.92 8.74 7.90
C VAL A 51 -9.98 8.85 6.80
N ARG A 52 -9.59 9.22 5.58
CA ARG A 52 -10.51 9.32 4.43
C ARG A 52 -11.10 7.95 4.08
N ILE A 53 -10.26 6.92 4.01
CA ILE A 53 -10.68 5.53 3.80
C ILE A 53 -11.57 5.09 4.97
N GLY A 54 -11.17 5.36 6.22
CA GLY A 54 -11.92 5.01 7.41
C GLY A 54 -13.33 5.63 7.44
N LYS A 55 -13.48 6.89 7.04
CA LYS A 55 -14.78 7.55 6.89
C LYS A 55 -15.66 6.89 5.82
N GLY A 56 -15.06 6.50 4.69
CA GLY A 56 -15.75 5.75 3.65
C GLY A 56 -16.29 4.43 4.19
N VAL A 57 -15.42 3.62 4.82
CA VAL A 57 -15.78 2.32 5.41
C VAL A 57 -16.86 2.47 6.48
N ALA A 58 -16.77 3.49 7.33
CA ALA A 58 -17.78 3.77 8.36
C ALA A 58 -19.16 4.08 7.77
N GLY A 59 -19.22 4.88 6.69
CA GLY A 59 -20.47 5.15 5.97
C GLY A 59 -21.07 3.89 5.35
N PHE A 60 -20.23 3.00 4.80
CA PHE A 60 -20.67 1.73 4.24
C PHE A 60 -21.26 0.78 5.28
N ALA A 61 -20.86 0.85 6.55
CA ALA A 61 -21.45 0.02 7.60
C ALA A 61 -22.95 0.35 7.79
N ILE A 62 -23.30 1.63 7.84
CA ILE A 62 -24.69 2.09 7.98
C ILE A 62 -25.51 1.67 6.77
N VAL A 63 -25.01 1.94 5.56
CA VAL A 63 -25.68 1.56 4.31
C VAL A 63 -25.82 0.04 4.22
N GLY A 64 -24.81 -0.72 4.65
CA GLY A 64 -24.84 -2.18 4.68
C GLY A 64 -25.93 -2.72 5.61
N VAL A 65 -26.06 -2.18 6.82
CA VAL A 65 -27.13 -2.56 7.75
C VAL A 65 -28.51 -2.21 7.18
N LEU A 66 -28.69 -1.00 6.64
CA LEU A 66 -29.95 -0.59 6.02
C LEU A 66 -30.31 -1.46 4.81
N ALA A 67 -29.34 -1.76 3.94
CA ALA A 67 -29.53 -2.65 2.80
C ALA A 67 -29.89 -4.06 3.25
N HIS A 68 -29.28 -4.55 4.34
CA HIS A 68 -29.61 -5.87 4.89
C HIS A 68 -31.06 -5.92 5.40
N ILE A 69 -31.49 -4.91 6.16
CA ILE A 69 -32.89 -4.79 6.62
C ILE A 69 -33.84 -4.69 5.43
N PHE A 70 -33.50 -3.89 4.42
CA PHE A 70 -34.29 -3.75 3.20
C PHE A 70 -34.47 -5.10 2.48
N VAL A 71 -33.40 -5.89 2.32
CA VAL A 71 -33.47 -7.22 1.69
C VAL A 71 -34.38 -8.15 2.47
N ILE A 72 -34.36 -8.13 3.81
CA ILE A 72 -35.25 -8.94 4.65
C ILE A 72 -36.71 -8.54 4.40
N LEU A 73 -37.02 -7.25 4.46
CA LEU A 73 -38.38 -6.75 4.21
C LEU A 73 -38.85 -7.08 2.79
N LEU A 74 -37.99 -6.87 1.80
CA LEU A 74 -38.25 -7.21 0.40
C LEU A 74 -38.53 -8.70 0.23
N SER A 75 -37.80 -9.57 0.93
CA SER A 75 -38.00 -11.03 0.90
C SER A 75 -39.41 -11.40 1.33
N VAL A 76 -39.89 -10.79 2.42
CA VAL A 76 -41.24 -10.99 2.95
C VAL A 76 -42.29 -10.44 1.98
N THR A 77 -42.09 -9.23 1.45
CA THR A 77 -42.98 -8.64 0.44
C THR A 77 -43.11 -9.53 -0.80
N VAL A 78 -42.00 -10.05 -1.32
CA VAL A 78 -42.01 -10.96 -2.48
C VAL A 78 -42.71 -12.26 -2.14
N ALA A 79 -42.47 -12.83 -0.95
CA ALA A 79 -43.15 -14.06 -0.53
C ALA A 79 -44.68 -13.88 -0.45
N PHE A 80 -45.15 -12.75 0.10
CA PHE A 80 -46.58 -12.42 0.10
C PHE A 80 -47.13 -12.20 -1.31
N ALA A 81 -46.40 -11.49 -2.17
CA ALA A 81 -46.81 -11.31 -3.56
C ALA A 81 -46.94 -12.66 -4.30
N LEU A 82 -46.00 -13.58 -4.08
CA LEU A 82 -46.06 -14.94 -4.62
C LEU A 82 -47.25 -15.73 -4.05
N HIS A 83 -47.53 -15.59 -2.75
CA HIS A 83 -48.67 -16.22 -2.11
C HIS A 83 -50.00 -15.77 -2.76
N GLU A 84 -50.18 -14.47 -2.95
CA GLU A 84 -51.39 -13.90 -3.57
C GLU A 84 -51.54 -14.31 -5.05
N VAL A 85 -50.45 -14.32 -5.81
CA VAL A 85 -50.50 -14.61 -7.26
C VAL A 85 -50.68 -16.10 -7.54
N PHE A 86 -50.04 -16.97 -6.75
CA PHE A 86 -49.98 -18.41 -7.03
C PHE A 86 -50.78 -19.28 -6.05
N GLY A 87 -51.36 -18.70 -5.00
CA GLY A 87 -52.13 -19.43 -3.97
C GLY A 87 -51.31 -20.48 -3.21
N LEU A 88 -49.98 -20.36 -3.24
CA LEU A 88 -49.06 -21.30 -2.59
C LEU A 88 -49.02 -21.04 -1.08
N PRO A 89 -48.79 -22.08 -0.24
CA PRO A 89 -48.64 -21.86 1.19
C PRO A 89 -47.39 -21.01 1.49
N ALA A 90 -47.48 -20.15 2.51
CA ALA A 90 -46.44 -19.15 2.83
C ALA A 90 -45.02 -19.74 2.97
N TRP A 91 -44.89 -20.95 3.52
CA TRP A 91 -43.60 -21.63 3.66
C TRP A 91 -42.96 -21.96 2.31
N ALA A 92 -43.75 -22.31 1.29
CA ALA A 92 -43.26 -22.62 -0.04
C ALA A 92 -42.80 -21.34 -0.76
N CYS A 93 -43.53 -20.23 -0.61
CA CYS A 93 -43.13 -18.93 -1.15
C CYS A 93 -41.80 -18.46 -0.55
N LEU A 94 -41.64 -18.55 0.77
CA LEU A 94 -40.36 -18.25 1.44
C LEU A 94 -39.25 -19.19 0.97
N GLY A 95 -39.55 -20.46 0.74
CA GLY A 95 -38.60 -21.43 0.18
C GLY A 95 -38.12 -21.05 -1.22
N ILE A 96 -39.03 -20.60 -2.10
CA ILE A 96 -38.69 -20.13 -3.46
C ILE A 96 -37.78 -18.91 -3.41
N VAL A 97 -38.10 -17.91 -2.58
CA VAL A 97 -37.27 -16.71 -2.40
C VAL A 97 -35.87 -17.09 -1.87
N THR A 98 -35.82 -18.01 -0.90
CA THR A 98 -34.55 -18.54 -0.36
C THR A 98 -33.72 -19.22 -1.44
N LEU A 99 -34.33 -20.07 -2.26
CA LEU A 99 -33.66 -20.75 -3.36
C LEU A 99 -33.15 -19.75 -4.41
N ALA A 100 -33.92 -18.71 -4.72
CA ALA A 100 -33.50 -17.65 -5.64
C ALA A 100 -32.25 -16.93 -5.11
N TYR A 101 -32.18 -16.60 -3.81
CA TYR A 101 -30.96 -16.03 -3.22
C TYR A 101 -29.79 -17.00 -3.23
N LEU A 102 -30.01 -18.28 -2.98
CA LEU A 102 -28.96 -19.30 -3.05
C LEU A 102 -28.36 -19.36 -4.46
N LEU A 103 -29.19 -19.35 -5.51
CA LEU A 103 -28.73 -19.32 -6.90
C LEU A 103 -27.95 -18.06 -7.22
N LEU A 104 -28.39 -16.89 -6.74
CA LEU A 104 -27.64 -15.64 -6.88
C LEU A 104 -26.27 -15.72 -6.21
N ILE A 105 -26.19 -16.24 -4.98
CA ILE A 105 -24.92 -16.40 -4.26
C ILE A 105 -23.96 -17.30 -5.05
N VAL A 106 -24.45 -18.44 -5.55
CA VAL A 106 -23.63 -19.36 -6.36
C VAL A 106 -23.17 -18.68 -7.66
N ALA A 107 -24.06 -17.98 -8.36
CA ALA A 107 -23.73 -17.29 -9.60
C ALA A 107 -22.67 -16.20 -9.39
N PHE A 108 -22.85 -15.33 -8.39
CA PHE A 108 -21.87 -14.30 -8.05
C PHE A 108 -20.55 -14.88 -7.52
N GLY A 109 -20.61 -15.92 -6.69
CA GLY A 109 -19.42 -16.62 -6.20
C GLY A 109 -18.61 -17.23 -7.34
N LEU A 110 -19.28 -17.87 -8.30
CA LEU A 110 -18.64 -18.44 -9.48
C LEU A 110 -18.09 -17.35 -10.40
N PHE A 111 -18.85 -16.28 -10.66
CA PHE A 111 -18.40 -15.14 -11.44
C PHE A 111 -17.15 -14.50 -10.83
N ALA A 112 -17.15 -14.28 -9.51
CA ALA A 112 -16.01 -13.76 -8.78
C ALA A 112 -14.80 -14.69 -8.93
N LEU A 113 -14.97 -16.00 -8.72
CA LEU A 113 -13.89 -16.97 -8.86
C LEU A 113 -13.29 -16.99 -10.27
N ILE A 114 -14.13 -16.96 -11.31
CA ILE A 114 -13.68 -16.90 -12.70
C ILE A 114 -12.90 -15.61 -12.97
N ASN A 115 -13.39 -14.47 -12.48
CA ASN A 115 -12.74 -13.19 -12.66
C ASN A 115 -11.41 -13.08 -11.89
N PHE A 116 -11.33 -13.63 -10.67
CA PHE A 116 -10.08 -13.72 -9.92
C PHE A 116 -9.06 -14.63 -10.62
N ARG A 117 -9.50 -15.75 -11.19
CA ARG A 117 -8.63 -16.64 -12.00
C ARG A 117 -8.14 -16.00 -13.30
N LYS A 118 -8.89 -15.05 -13.87
CA LYS A 118 -8.40 -14.24 -15.00
C LYS A 118 -7.36 -13.21 -14.57
N ARG A 119 -7.44 -12.71 -13.33
CA ARG A 119 -6.50 -11.73 -12.75
C ARG A 119 -5.27 -12.36 -12.10
N GLU A 120 -5.12 -13.68 -12.21
CA GLU A 120 -4.00 -14.49 -11.73
C GLU A 120 -2.62 -14.03 -12.28
N GLY A 121 -2.60 -13.18 -13.32
CA GLY A 121 -1.40 -12.44 -13.74
C GLY A 121 -0.75 -11.60 -12.63
N LEU A 122 -1.54 -11.08 -11.68
CA LEU A 122 -1.04 -10.32 -10.51
C LEU A 122 -0.31 -11.21 -9.48
N ARG A 123 -0.61 -12.52 -9.42
CA ARG A 123 0.11 -13.46 -8.53
C ARG A 123 1.56 -13.63 -8.95
N ARG A 124 1.89 -13.54 -10.24
CA ARG A 124 3.29 -13.57 -10.71
C ARG A 124 4.07 -12.38 -10.19
N THR A 125 3.47 -11.19 -10.19
CA THR A 125 4.07 -9.98 -9.62
C THR A 125 4.21 -10.07 -8.10
N ALA A 126 3.21 -10.61 -7.40
CA ALA A 126 3.29 -10.85 -5.96
C ALA A 126 4.41 -11.84 -5.56
N LEU A 127 4.66 -12.86 -6.39
CA LEU A 127 5.76 -13.81 -6.20
C LEU A 127 7.14 -13.16 -6.41
N THR A 128 7.26 -12.26 -7.38
CA THR A 128 8.50 -11.51 -7.59
C THR A 128 8.75 -10.50 -6.46
N THR A 129 7.72 -9.78 -6.00
CA THR A 129 7.83 -8.84 -4.88
C THR A 129 8.16 -9.57 -3.57
N SER A 130 7.54 -10.71 -3.29
CA SER A 130 7.86 -11.51 -2.10
C SER A 130 9.27 -12.11 -2.15
N ARG A 131 9.78 -12.50 -3.32
CA ARG A 131 11.20 -12.89 -3.50
C ARG A 131 12.15 -11.72 -3.22
N LEU A 132 11.82 -10.53 -3.72
CA LEU A 132 12.60 -9.31 -3.47
C LEU A 132 12.58 -8.93 -1.98
N THR A 133 11.41 -9.03 -1.33
CA THR A 133 11.28 -8.84 0.12
C THR A 133 12.06 -9.88 0.91
N GLY A 134 12.06 -11.16 0.50
CA GLY A 134 12.83 -12.22 1.14
C GLY A 134 14.35 -12.02 1.04
N ILE A 135 14.84 -11.47 -0.07
CA ILE A 135 16.25 -11.11 -0.24
C ILE A 135 16.61 -9.90 0.65
N LEU A 136 15.77 -8.86 0.69
CA LEU A 136 15.95 -7.71 1.58
C LEU A 136 15.86 -8.06 3.07
N ARG A 137 15.09 -9.10 3.41
CA ARG A 137 14.93 -9.61 4.78
C ARG A 137 16.01 -10.63 5.16
N GLY A 138 16.88 -11.02 4.23
CA GLY A 138 18.00 -11.94 4.46
C GLY A 138 17.63 -13.42 4.48
N ASP A 139 16.40 -13.78 4.12
CA ASP A 139 15.90 -15.17 4.14
C ASP A 139 16.47 -16.02 2.99
N ILE A 140 16.98 -15.41 1.92
CA ILE A 140 17.59 -16.10 0.78
C ILE A 140 18.99 -15.53 0.53
N ARG A 141 20.01 -16.38 0.71
CA ARG A 141 21.41 -16.05 0.41
C ARG A 141 21.68 -16.31 -1.08
N PRO A 142 22.27 -15.36 -1.83
CA PRO A 142 22.63 -15.61 -3.22
C PRO A 142 23.67 -16.75 -3.31
N PRO A 143 23.55 -17.66 -4.29
CA PRO A 143 24.55 -18.70 -4.57
C PRO A 143 25.94 -18.07 -4.73
N ARG A 144 26.92 -18.60 -4.02
CA ARG A 144 28.30 -18.09 -3.97
C ARG A 144 29.19 -18.56 -5.14
N ASP A 145 28.62 -19.26 -6.10
CA ASP A 145 29.31 -19.87 -7.23
C ASP A 145 29.46 -18.94 -8.45
N ALA A 146 28.81 -17.77 -8.46
CA ALA A 146 29.00 -16.77 -9.51
C ALA A 146 30.26 -15.88 -9.33
N VAL A 147 31.06 -16.11 -8.28
CA VAL A 147 32.35 -15.42 -8.05
C VAL A 147 33.48 -16.44 -7.92
N ASP A 148 33.51 -17.42 -8.84
CA ASP A 148 34.67 -18.28 -9.06
C ASP A 148 34.93 -18.50 -10.56
N THR A 149 34.82 -17.41 -11.34
CA THR A 149 35.34 -17.40 -12.70
C THR A 149 36.69 -16.71 -12.73
N ASP A 150 37.70 -17.57 -12.67
CA ASP A 150 38.94 -17.48 -13.45
C ASP A 150 40.04 -16.53 -12.95
N ASP A 151 40.68 -16.93 -11.85
CA ASP A 151 42.08 -16.54 -11.57
C ASP A 151 43.07 -17.65 -12.02
N SER A 152 42.61 -18.61 -12.82
CA SER A 152 43.37 -19.82 -13.19
C SER A 152 44.05 -19.76 -14.57
N VAL A 153 43.73 -18.77 -15.41
CA VAL A 153 44.29 -18.64 -16.78
C VAL A 153 45.57 -17.77 -16.85
N ARG A 154 46.15 -17.33 -15.72
CA ARG A 154 47.38 -16.51 -15.69
C ARG A 154 48.72 -17.25 -15.73
N VAL A 155 48.79 -18.53 -16.10
CA VAL A 155 50.08 -19.24 -16.19
C VAL A 155 50.12 -20.13 -17.42
N SER A 156 50.57 -19.60 -18.56
CA SER A 156 51.30 -20.33 -19.62
C SER A 156 51.62 -19.39 -20.79
N ALA A 157 52.70 -18.62 -20.66
CA ALA A 157 53.37 -18.05 -21.82
C ALA A 157 54.45 -19.03 -22.29
N PRO A 158 54.42 -19.54 -23.53
CA PRO A 158 55.58 -20.22 -24.09
C PRO A 158 56.45 -19.19 -24.82
N VAL A 159 57.65 -19.00 -24.26
CA VAL A 159 58.82 -18.48 -24.98
C VAL A 159 59.12 -19.40 -26.15
N MET A 160 59.19 -18.88 -27.37
CA MET A 160 59.99 -19.50 -28.43
C MET A 160 60.75 -18.45 -29.24
N ARG A 161 62.01 -18.85 -29.52
CA ARG A 161 63.08 -18.17 -30.23
C ARG A 161 62.87 -18.18 -31.73
#